data_AF-A0A256H1M2-F1
#
_entry.id   AF-A0A256H1M2-F1
#
_cell.length_a   1.000
_cell.length_b   1.000
_cell.length_c   1.000
_cell.angle_alpha   90.00
_cell.angle_beta   90.00
_cell.angle_gamma   90.00
#
_symmetry.space_group_name_H-M   'P 1'
#
loop_
_entity.id
_entity.type
_entity.pdbx_description
1 polymer ?
#
loop_
_entity_poly.entity_id
_entity_poly.type
_entity_poly.pdbx_seq_one_letter_code
_entity_poly.pdbx_strand_id
1 'polypeptide(L)'
;MWKTIVCKQFRHCLVRDGSRVVNRSCYAIYYYYTHSSVESMGSRTPRSRTFRSIRFALTQVKSVVSQVISVLQLLRNVLQYLLREIKLWNEYPIPAWKRLYAWRHGFNSRIFVLLDLDNSDPSNYLSATQQLKYIWPAVNPAYADVLENKAAYHLSTEGHVDHISEFYGLIRDGQFHAYSKTGGSLLDALHDEGDLILKPVTGTHGRGVFHLSTNQDGYRINDEPSSEAEVIELIDGTESSVVTEYVENHAYAESISPTSVNTIRILTMRNPDTGEFFAASAVHRFGNDSTGPVDNWSGGGFAAPVDVETGEFGDLHTYSSDGGLQRLKCHPETGTRVSGERIPGWESAKEAAIEMAEHHRENPYVGWDIVLTDDGPVVIEGNCAPGLSLQQLGCGLLEDERVVAFLNTLAPHDVS
;
A
#
# COMPACT_ATOMS: atom_id res chain seq x y z
N MET A 1 -22.61 8.69 9.70
CA MET A 1 -22.44 8.24 8.30
C MET A 1 -22.62 6.73 8.08
N TRP A 2 -22.58 5.88 9.13
CA TRP A 2 -22.92 4.45 9.05
C TRP A 2 -24.40 4.11 8.73
N LYS A 3 -25.31 5.09 8.81
CA LYS A 3 -26.74 4.89 8.49
C LYS A 3 -27.04 4.78 6.99
N THR A 4 -26.15 5.28 6.12
CA THR A 4 -26.45 5.37 4.67
C THR A 4 -25.92 4.17 3.88
N ILE A 5 -24.84 3.53 4.34
CA ILE A 5 -24.22 2.39 3.65
C ILE A 5 -25.04 1.10 3.85
N VAL A 6 -25.60 0.88 5.05
CA VAL A 6 -26.47 -0.28 5.32
C VAL A 6 -27.78 -0.21 4.51
N CYS A 7 -28.28 0.98 4.16
CA CYS A 7 -29.51 1.14 3.38
C CYS A 7 -29.35 0.83 1.87
N LYS A 8 -28.16 1.00 1.28
CA LYS A 8 -27.95 0.70 -0.15
C LYS A 8 -27.75 -0.79 -0.42
N GLN A 9 -27.12 -1.53 0.50
CA GLN A 9 -26.89 -2.97 0.33
C GLN A 9 -28.15 -3.82 0.51
N PHE A 10 -29.13 -3.37 1.30
CA PHE A 10 -30.39 -4.12 1.51
C PHE A 10 -31.43 -3.97 0.38
N ARG A 11 -31.36 -2.94 -0.47
CA ARG A 11 -32.27 -2.81 -1.62
C ARG A 11 -31.92 -3.77 -2.76
N HIS A 12 -30.67 -4.21 -2.89
CA HIS A 12 -30.25 -5.09 -3.99
C HIS A 12 -30.57 -6.58 -3.76
N CYS A 13 -30.86 -7.00 -2.52
CA CYS A 13 -31.21 -8.40 -2.24
C CYS A 13 -32.71 -8.74 -2.39
N LEU A 14 -33.56 -7.78 -2.77
CA LEU A 14 -35.02 -8.00 -2.89
C LEU A 14 -35.53 -8.05 -4.34
N VAL A 15 -34.65 -7.96 -5.34
CA VAL A 15 -35.04 -8.04 -6.76
C VAL A 15 -34.12 -9.00 -7.52
N ARG A 16 -34.18 -10.28 -7.16
CA ARG A 16 -33.93 -11.40 -8.07
C ARG A 16 -34.40 -12.68 -7.40
N ASP A 17 -35.25 -13.40 -8.13
CA ASP A 17 -35.93 -14.64 -7.79
C ASP A 17 -37.07 -14.60 -6.78
N GLY A 18 -38.28 -14.68 -7.34
CA GLY A 18 -39.52 -14.96 -6.64
C GLY A 18 -39.53 -16.37 -6.07
N SER A 19 -39.06 -16.52 -4.84
CA SER A 19 -39.51 -17.59 -3.95
C SER A 19 -39.45 -17.11 -2.49
N ARG A 20 -40.59 -17.21 -1.80
CA ARG A 20 -40.82 -16.73 -0.44
C ARG A 20 -40.10 -17.61 0.58
N VAL A 21 -39.13 -17.06 1.33
CA VAL A 21 -38.91 -17.41 2.74
C VAL A 21 -38.56 -16.14 3.51
N VAL A 22 -39.58 -15.51 4.11
CA VAL A 22 -39.40 -14.34 4.98
C VAL A 22 -38.92 -14.82 6.35
N ASN A 23 -37.65 -14.61 6.66
CA ASN A 23 -37.08 -14.90 7.98
C ASN A 23 -37.59 -13.82 8.98
N ARG A 24 -38.64 -14.15 9.74
CA ARG A 24 -39.35 -13.25 10.68
C ARG A 24 -38.44 -12.64 11.77
N SER A 25 -37.25 -13.18 12.00
CA SER A 25 -36.30 -12.72 13.02
C SER A 25 -35.57 -11.43 12.64
N CYS A 26 -35.35 -11.17 11.34
CA CYS A 26 -34.61 -9.98 10.88
C CYS A 26 -35.47 -8.72 10.84
N TYR A 27 -36.79 -8.85 10.61
CA TYR A 27 -37.72 -7.73 10.60
C TYR A 27 -37.90 -7.11 11.99
N ALA A 28 -37.86 -7.93 13.04
CA ALA A 28 -37.95 -7.47 14.43
C ALA A 28 -36.75 -6.61 14.85
N ILE A 29 -35.55 -6.92 14.35
CA ILE A 29 -34.32 -6.18 14.66
C ILE A 29 -34.26 -4.85 13.88
N TYR A 30 -34.67 -4.84 12.60
CA TYR A 30 -34.77 -3.62 11.79
C TYR A 30 -35.82 -2.64 12.34
N TYR A 31 -36.99 -3.14 12.76
CA TYR A 31 -38.06 -2.31 13.36
C TYR A 31 -37.59 -1.67 14.68
N TYR A 32 -36.84 -2.40 15.51
CA TYR A 32 -36.30 -1.90 16.77
C TYR A 32 -35.20 -0.83 16.57
N TYR A 33 -34.39 -0.94 15.51
CA TYR A 33 -33.34 0.03 15.19
C TYR A 33 -33.83 1.29 14.48
N THR A 34 -34.90 1.20 13.69
CA THR A 34 -35.42 2.34 12.89
C THR A 34 -36.41 3.20 13.65
N HIS A 35 -37.14 2.66 14.63
CA HIS A 35 -38.22 3.38 15.32
C HIS A 35 -37.85 3.83 16.75
N SER A 36 -36.56 3.83 17.11
CA SER A 36 -36.08 4.16 18.46
C SER A 36 -35.18 5.40 18.49
N SER A 37 -35.66 6.53 17.96
CA SER A 37 -35.16 7.90 18.17
C SER A 37 -36.08 8.85 17.37
N VAL A 38 -36.88 9.79 17.86
CA VAL A 38 -37.10 10.51 19.13
C VAL A 38 -38.55 11.09 19.05
N GLU A 39 -39.25 11.09 20.19
CA GLU A 39 -40.41 11.94 20.58
C GLU A 39 -41.65 12.09 19.69
N SER A 40 -42.75 11.41 20.06
CA SER A 40 -43.99 12.07 20.53
C SER A 40 -44.99 11.02 21.03
N MET A 41 -44.87 10.56 22.27
CA MET A 41 -45.98 9.89 22.96
C MET A 41 -45.85 10.12 24.46
N GLY A 42 -46.86 10.79 25.01
CA GLY A 42 -46.92 11.17 26.41
C GLY A 42 -46.80 9.99 27.36
N SER A 43 -46.19 10.26 28.51
CA SER A 43 -46.38 9.58 29.80
C SER A 43 -46.50 8.05 29.77
N ARG A 44 -45.37 7.36 29.96
CA ARG A 44 -45.14 6.21 30.87
C ARG A 44 -43.96 5.36 30.36
N THR A 45 -42.73 5.73 30.72
CA THR A 45 -41.63 4.76 30.71
C THR A 45 -41.76 3.86 31.94
N PRO A 46 -41.91 2.52 31.80
CA PRO A 46 -41.90 1.66 32.96
C PRO A 46 -40.45 1.54 33.46
N ARG A 47 -40.09 2.35 34.46
CA ARG A 47 -38.87 2.18 35.27
C ARG A 47 -39.01 0.96 36.19
N SER A 48 -39.28 -0.23 35.65
CA SER A 48 -39.30 -1.46 36.45
C SER A 48 -37.89 -2.07 36.51
N ARG A 49 -37.50 -2.58 37.68
CA ARG A 49 -36.22 -3.30 37.90
C ARG A 49 -35.99 -4.37 36.82
N THR A 50 -37.06 -5.01 36.35
CA THR A 50 -37.08 -6.04 35.31
C THR A 50 -36.48 -5.58 33.98
N PHE A 51 -36.75 -4.34 33.53
CA PHE A 51 -36.20 -3.83 32.26
C PHE A 51 -34.70 -3.54 32.35
N ARG A 52 -34.21 -3.09 33.51
CA ARG A 52 -32.76 -2.97 33.78
C ARG A 52 -32.08 -4.34 33.82
N SER A 53 -32.72 -5.34 34.43
CA SER A 53 -32.18 -6.71 34.50
C SER A 53 -32.07 -7.36 33.11
N ILE A 54 -33.07 -7.18 32.25
CA ILE A 54 -33.05 -7.71 30.87
C ILE A 54 -31.97 -7.00 30.04
N ARG A 55 -31.87 -5.67 30.13
CA ARG A 55 -30.81 -4.92 29.44
C ARG A 55 -29.42 -5.32 29.93
N PHE A 56 -29.25 -5.52 31.24
CA PHE A 56 -27.99 -6.00 31.83
C PHE A 56 -27.64 -7.40 31.30
N ALA A 57 -28.59 -8.35 31.32
CA ALA A 57 -28.40 -9.70 30.80
C ALA A 57 -28.05 -9.70 29.29
N LEU A 58 -28.73 -8.90 28.47
CA LEU A 58 -28.40 -8.75 27.05
C LEU A 58 -27.01 -8.14 26.82
N THR A 59 -26.57 -7.24 27.69
CA THR A 59 -25.22 -6.64 27.61
C THR A 59 -24.15 -7.68 27.97
N GLN A 60 -24.40 -8.50 28.98
CA GLN A 60 -23.52 -9.62 29.36
C GLN A 60 -23.43 -10.67 28.24
N VAL A 61 -24.56 -11.06 27.64
CA VAL A 61 -24.58 -11.98 26.49
C VAL A 61 -23.81 -11.40 25.31
N LYS A 62 -24.00 -10.11 24.98
CA LYS A 62 -23.20 -9.44 23.93
C LYS A 62 -21.71 -9.46 24.23
N SER A 63 -21.32 -9.21 25.49
CA SER A 63 -19.92 -9.24 25.91
C SER A 63 -19.30 -10.64 25.73
N VAL A 64 -20.01 -11.69 26.15
CA VAL A 64 -19.56 -13.08 26.00
C VAL A 64 -19.47 -13.46 24.52
N VAL A 65 -20.48 -13.13 23.71
CA VAL A 65 -20.45 -13.39 22.26
C VAL A 65 -19.30 -12.66 21.59
N SER A 66 -19.04 -11.39 21.94
CA SER A 66 -17.91 -10.63 21.43
C SER A 66 -16.57 -11.27 21.79
N GLN A 67 -16.40 -11.71 23.05
CA GLN A 67 -15.18 -12.40 23.49
C GLN A 67 -14.97 -13.72 22.73
N VAL A 68 -16.03 -14.51 22.52
CA VAL A 68 -15.96 -15.74 21.73
C VAL A 68 -15.56 -15.45 20.28
N ILE A 69 -16.15 -14.43 19.65
CA ILE A 69 -15.77 -13.99 18.29
C ILE A 69 -14.30 -13.58 18.24
N SER A 70 -13.82 -12.79 19.20
CA SER A 70 -12.42 -12.37 19.28
C SER A 70 -11.45 -13.56 19.43
N VAL A 71 -11.80 -14.55 20.27
CA VAL A 71 -10.99 -15.78 20.42
C VAL A 71 -10.97 -16.59 19.12
N LEU A 72 -12.12 -16.75 18.44
CA LEU A 72 -12.19 -17.45 17.16
C LEU A 72 -11.39 -16.73 16.06
N GLN A 73 -11.42 -15.39 16.03
CA GLN A 73 -10.57 -14.60 15.14
C GLN A 73 -9.09 -14.79 15.43
N LEU A 74 -8.69 -14.79 16.70
CA LEU A 74 -7.31 -15.05 17.11
C LEU A 74 -6.85 -16.44 16.63
N LEU A 75 -7.66 -17.48 16.88
CA LEU A 75 -7.37 -18.84 16.42
C LEU A 75 -7.28 -18.93 14.90
N ARG A 76 -8.18 -18.26 14.17
CA ARG A 76 -8.14 -18.18 12.71
C ARG A 76 -6.84 -17.52 12.23
N ASN A 77 -6.43 -16.43 12.85
CA ASN A 77 -5.21 -15.70 12.49
C ASN A 77 -3.96 -16.55 12.76
N VAL A 78 -3.92 -17.25 13.91
CA VAL A 78 -2.84 -18.20 14.23
C VAL A 78 -2.80 -19.34 13.21
N LEU A 79 -3.95 -19.94 12.87
CA LEU A 79 -4.01 -21.00 11.87
C LEU A 79 -3.54 -20.51 10.50
N GLN A 80 -3.98 -19.33 10.07
CA GLN A 80 -3.52 -18.72 8.81
C GLN A 80 -2.02 -18.44 8.82
N TYR A 81 -1.47 -17.99 9.95
CA TYR A 81 -0.03 -17.81 10.12
C TYR A 81 0.73 -19.13 9.98
N LEU A 82 0.28 -20.17 10.67
CA LEU A 82 0.88 -21.51 10.58
C LEU A 82 0.79 -22.08 9.16
N LEU A 83 -0.36 -21.94 8.49
CA LEU A 83 -0.53 -22.36 7.10
C LEU A 83 0.40 -21.61 6.14
N ARG A 84 0.61 -20.30 6.37
CA ARG A 84 1.60 -19.52 5.61
C ARG A 84 3.00 -20.06 5.88
N GLU A 85 3.36 -20.34 7.12
CA GLU A 85 4.68 -20.89 7.42
C GLU A 85 4.89 -22.27 6.78
N ILE A 86 3.88 -23.14 6.78
CA ILE A 86 3.97 -24.45 6.13
C ILE A 86 4.33 -24.29 4.64
N LYS A 87 3.80 -23.27 3.96
CA LYS A 87 4.21 -22.95 2.58
C LYS A 87 5.66 -22.49 2.50
N LEU A 88 6.10 -21.65 3.46
CA LEU A 88 7.48 -21.19 3.57
C LEU A 88 8.46 -22.29 4.01
N TRP A 89 7.98 -23.50 4.33
CA TRP A 89 8.83 -24.59 4.79
C TRP A 89 9.83 -25.03 3.71
N ASN A 90 9.34 -25.14 2.49
CA ASN A 90 10.15 -25.55 1.34
C ASN A 90 10.89 -24.37 0.70
N GLU A 91 10.33 -23.18 0.79
CA GLU A 91 10.89 -21.98 0.15
C GLU A 91 12.08 -21.40 0.93
N TYR A 92 12.05 -21.47 2.27
CA TYR A 92 13.10 -20.96 3.16
C TYR A 92 13.61 -22.08 4.08
N PRO A 93 14.55 -22.94 3.65
CA PRO A 93 14.94 -24.15 4.37
C PRO A 93 15.84 -23.86 5.60
N ILE A 94 15.31 -23.13 6.58
CA ILE A 94 16.00 -22.90 7.87
C ILE A 94 15.66 -24.00 8.91
N PRO A 95 16.61 -24.36 9.80
CA PRO A 95 16.39 -25.31 10.89
C PRO A 95 15.19 -24.96 11.77
N ALA A 96 14.49 -25.98 12.29
CA ALA A 96 13.28 -25.80 13.10
C ALA A 96 13.50 -24.90 14.34
N TRP A 97 14.67 -24.96 14.97
CA TRP A 97 14.98 -24.11 16.12
C TRP A 97 15.09 -22.62 15.75
N LYS A 98 15.58 -22.29 14.54
CA LYS A 98 15.60 -20.91 14.02
C LYS A 98 14.18 -20.40 13.76
N ARG A 99 13.29 -21.27 13.27
CA ARG A 99 11.86 -20.92 13.11
C ARG A 99 11.21 -20.59 14.44
N LEU A 100 11.44 -21.41 15.46
CA LEU A 100 10.96 -21.16 16.83
C LEU A 100 11.52 -19.85 17.39
N TYR A 101 12.81 -19.57 17.15
CA TYR A 101 13.45 -18.31 17.52
C TYR A 101 12.80 -17.12 16.80
N ALA A 102 12.64 -17.18 15.48
CA ALA A 102 11.96 -16.15 14.68
C ALA A 102 10.55 -15.87 15.21
N TRP A 103 9.75 -16.91 15.43
CA TRP A 103 8.38 -16.78 15.93
C TRP A 103 8.31 -16.17 17.32
N ARG A 104 9.25 -16.53 18.21
CA ARG A 104 9.34 -15.94 19.55
C ARG A 104 9.56 -14.42 19.48
N HIS A 105 10.25 -13.94 18.45
CA HIS A 105 10.49 -12.52 18.21
C HIS A 105 9.48 -11.88 17.24
N GLY A 106 8.41 -12.58 16.85
CA GLY A 106 7.33 -12.05 16.00
C GLY A 106 7.63 -12.05 14.50
N PHE A 107 8.67 -12.75 14.06
CA PHE A 107 9.07 -12.87 12.65
C PHE A 107 8.66 -14.23 12.07
N ASN A 108 8.29 -14.25 10.80
CA ASN A 108 8.16 -15.49 10.04
C ASN A 108 9.50 -15.87 9.39
N SER A 109 9.61 -17.09 8.86
CA SER A 109 10.89 -17.56 8.30
C SER A 109 11.41 -16.71 7.14
N ARG A 110 10.52 -16.18 6.30
CA ARG A 110 10.91 -15.31 5.18
C ARG A 110 11.57 -14.04 5.66
N ILE A 111 10.93 -13.33 6.60
CA ILE A 111 11.45 -12.07 7.13
C ILE A 111 12.73 -12.30 7.94
N PHE A 112 12.78 -13.40 8.71
CA PHE A 112 13.96 -13.77 9.47
C PHE A 112 15.20 -13.94 8.57
N VAL A 113 15.05 -14.63 7.44
CA VAL A 113 16.12 -14.79 6.45
C VAL A 113 16.42 -13.48 5.75
N LEU A 114 15.40 -12.75 5.29
CA LEU A 114 15.55 -11.51 4.52
C LEU A 114 16.31 -10.42 5.29
N LEU A 115 16.02 -10.27 6.58
CA LEU A 115 16.66 -9.31 7.47
C LEU A 115 17.96 -9.84 8.10
N ASP A 116 18.39 -11.05 7.73
CA ASP A 116 19.60 -11.68 8.26
C ASP A 116 19.66 -11.65 9.80
N LEU A 117 18.53 -12.02 10.44
CA LEU A 117 18.39 -12.01 11.91
C LEU A 117 19.17 -13.14 12.60
N ASP A 118 19.90 -13.95 11.82
CA ASP A 118 20.94 -14.83 12.34
C ASP A 118 22.17 -14.05 12.80
N ASN A 119 22.41 -12.88 12.21
CA ASN A 119 23.59 -12.05 12.44
C ASN A 119 23.24 -10.66 13.01
N SER A 120 21.96 -10.40 13.27
CA SER A 120 21.43 -9.10 13.71
C SER A 120 20.55 -9.27 14.95
N ASP A 121 20.48 -8.25 15.82
CA ASP A 121 19.61 -8.29 17.00
C ASP A 121 18.15 -8.06 16.60
N PRO A 122 17.23 -9.04 16.78
CA PRO A 122 15.83 -8.88 16.39
C PRO A 122 15.09 -7.75 17.11
N SER A 123 15.59 -7.27 18.25
CA SER A 123 14.98 -6.15 18.98
C SER A 123 15.13 -4.80 18.28
N ASN A 124 16.08 -4.69 17.35
CA ASN A 124 16.25 -3.52 16.49
C ASN A 124 15.21 -3.48 15.35
N TYR A 125 14.45 -4.55 15.13
CA TYR A 125 13.57 -4.69 13.99
C TYR A 125 12.09 -4.70 14.40
N LEU A 126 11.27 -3.99 13.64
CA LEU A 126 9.83 -3.98 13.77
C LEU A 126 9.22 -5.24 13.13
N SER A 127 8.79 -6.17 13.99
CA SER A 127 8.16 -7.43 13.60
C SER A 127 6.78 -7.25 12.98
N ALA A 128 6.32 -8.24 12.22
CA ALA A 128 4.98 -8.22 11.61
C ALA A 128 3.87 -8.13 12.67
N THR A 129 4.08 -8.71 13.84
CA THR A 129 3.14 -8.60 14.97
C THR A 129 3.07 -7.17 15.49
N GLN A 130 4.21 -6.49 15.65
CA GLN A 130 4.24 -5.08 16.07
C GLN A 130 3.63 -4.17 15.00
N GLN A 131 3.88 -4.41 13.71
CA GLN A 131 3.26 -3.66 12.61
C GLN A 131 1.72 -3.76 12.64
N LEU A 132 1.19 -4.98 12.79
CA LEU A 132 -0.26 -5.19 12.91
C LEU A 132 -0.87 -4.54 14.15
N LYS A 133 -0.10 -4.47 15.25
CA LYS A 133 -0.57 -3.93 16.53
C LYS A 133 -0.49 -2.41 16.62
N TYR A 134 0.55 -1.80 16.04
CA TYR A 134 0.85 -0.37 16.22
C TYR A 134 0.63 0.45 14.94
N ILE A 135 1.22 0.02 13.82
CA ILE A 135 1.19 0.78 12.56
C ILE A 135 -0.21 0.73 11.93
N TRP A 136 -0.77 -0.47 11.76
CA TRP A 136 -2.06 -0.63 11.07
C TRP A 136 -3.21 0.17 11.72
N PRO A 137 -3.34 0.22 13.06
CA PRO A 137 -4.36 1.06 13.70
C PRO A 137 -4.10 2.56 13.64
N ALA A 138 -2.86 2.99 13.38
CA ALA A 138 -2.47 4.39 13.30
C ALA A 138 -2.78 5.03 11.94
N VAL A 139 -2.92 4.21 10.90
CA VAL A 139 -3.40 4.65 9.59
C VAL A 139 -4.80 5.20 9.75
N ASN A 140 -5.05 6.42 9.27
CA ASN A 140 -6.38 7.00 9.29
C ASN A 140 -7.25 6.31 8.24
N PRO A 141 -8.19 5.43 8.63
CA PRO A 141 -8.94 4.63 7.67
C PRO A 141 -9.87 5.47 6.79
N ALA A 142 -10.23 6.69 7.22
CA ALA A 142 -11.04 7.59 6.43
C ALA A 142 -10.22 8.34 5.37
N TYR A 143 -8.90 8.45 5.58
CA TYR A 143 -7.99 9.12 4.65
C TYR A 143 -7.18 8.15 3.79
N ALA A 144 -7.05 6.88 4.21
CA ALA A 144 -6.38 5.84 3.44
C ALA A 144 -6.91 5.72 2.01
N ASP A 145 -8.23 5.81 1.85
CA ASP A 145 -8.88 5.78 0.53
C ASP A 145 -8.46 6.95 -0.38
N VAL A 146 -8.01 8.10 0.18
CA VAL A 146 -7.54 9.24 -0.63
C VAL A 146 -6.18 8.93 -1.25
N LEU A 147 -5.26 8.35 -0.48
CA LEU A 147 -3.92 8.02 -0.96
C LEU A 147 -3.86 6.74 -1.79
N GLU A 148 -4.61 5.70 -1.41
CA GLU A 148 -4.58 4.41 -2.11
C GLU A 148 -5.39 4.42 -3.42
N ASN A 149 -6.35 5.33 -3.55
CA ASN A 149 -7.06 5.56 -4.80
C ASN A 149 -6.26 6.54 -5.66
N LYS A 150 -5.68 6.03 -6.75
CA LYS A 150 -4.77 6.81 -7.60
C LYS A 150 -5.42 8.07 -8.19
N ALA A 151 -6.72 8.04 -8.48
CA ALA A 151 -7.44 9.23 -8.96
C ALA A 151 -7.64 10.26 -7.84
N ALA A 152 -8.05 9.80 -6.65
CA ALA A 152 -8.25 10.68 -5.49
C ALA A 152 -6.93 11.29 -5.02
N TYR A 153 -5.84 10.52 -5.08
CA TYR A 153 -4.48 10.99 -4.83
C TYR A 153 -4.15 12.18 -5.73
N HIS A 154 -4.18 12.00 -7.06
CA HIS A 154 -3.88 13.09 -8.01
C HIS A 154 -4.77 14.32 -7.75
N LEU A 155 -6.09 14.13 -7.67
CA LEU A 155 -7.04 15.24 -7.46
C LEU A 155 -6.86 15.96 -6.11
N SER A 156 -6.30 15.29 -5.11
CA SER A 156 -6.04 15.88 -3.79
C SER A 156 -4.69 16.60 -3.72
N THR A 157 -3.77 16.34 -4.65
CA THR A 157 -2.38 16.81 -4.60
C THR A 157 -2.06 17.82 -5.69
N GLU A 158 -2.68 17.68 -6.87
CA GLU A 158 -2.49 18.57 -8.01
C GLU A 158 -2.70 20.05 -7.63
N GLY A 159 -1.78 20.90 -8.11
CA GLY A 159 -1.75 22.34 -7.83
C GLY A 159 -1.31 22.74 -6.42
N HIS A 160 -0.93 21.78 -5.57
CA HIS A 160 -0.40 22.02 -4.22
C HIS A 160 1.04 21.55 -4.06
N VAL A 161 1.44 20.50 -4.78
CA VAL A 161 2.79 19.93 -4.78
C VAL A 161 3.22 19.70 -6.24
N ASP A 162 4.44 20.10 -6.58
CA ASP A 162 4.96 20.07 -7.96
C ASP A 162 5.58 18.72 -8.35
N HIS A 163 5.80 17.83 -7.38
CA HIS A 163 6.51 16.56 -7.55
C HIS A 163 5.58 15.37 -7.84
N ILE A 164 4.48 15.55 -8.57
CA ILE A 164 3.60 14.44 -8.97
C ILE A 164 3.48 14.37 -10.48
N SER A 165 3.14 13.21 -11.00
CA SER A 165 2.92 13.08 -12.44
C SER A 165 1.64 13.77 -12.89
N GLU A 166 1.68 14.34 -14.10
CA GLU A 166 0.52 14.97 -14.73
C GLU A 166 -0.62 13.95 -14.86
N PHE A 167 -1.84 14.40 -14.54
CA PHE A 167 -3.05 13.58 -14.51
C PHE A 167 -4.01 13.99 -15.63
N TYR A 168 -4.00 13.23 -16.73
CA TYR A 168 -4.81 13.51 -17.93
C TYR A 168 -6.27 13.07 -17.79
N GLY A 169 -6.58 12.13 -16.91
CA GLY A 169 -7.97 11.79 -16.63
C GLY A 169 -8.25 10.37 -16.21
N LEU A 170 -9.52 9.99 -16.31
CA LEU A 170 -10.06 8.74 -15.79
C LEU A 170 -10.77 7.97 -16.90
N ILE A 171 -10.45 6.68 -17.03
CA ILE A 171 -11.27 5.74 -17.79
C ILE A 171 -12.31 5.12 -16.86
N ARG A 172 -13.57 5.18 -17.27
CA ARG A 172 -14.69 4.59 -16.54
C ARG A 172 -15.80 4.18 -17.51
N ASP A 173 -16.34 2.98 -17.31
CA ASP A 173 -17.44 2.44 -18.11
C ASP A 173 -17.12 2.49 -19.64
N GLY A 174 -15.88 2.17 -20.00
CA GLY A 174 -15.37 2.18 -21.38
C GLY A 174 -15.15 3.58 -21.98
N GLN A 175 -15.19 4.63 -21.17
CA GLN A 175 -15.06 6.01 -21.64
C GLN A 175 -13.93 6.75 -20.92
N PHE A 176 -13.18 7.55 -21.67
CA PHE A 176 -12.21 8.48 -21.11
C PHE A 176 -12.89 9.80 -20.70
N HIS A 177 -12.64 10.22 -19.47
CA HIS A 177 -13.04 11.48 -18.90
C HIS A 177 -11.78 12.30 -18.64
N ALA A 178 -11.54 13.32 -19.45
CA ALA A 178 -10.38 14.19 -19.30
C ALA A 178 -10.43 15.00 -18.00
N TYR A 179 -9.28 15.09 -17.34
CA TYR A 179 -8.94 16.02 -16.26
C TYR A 179 -7.62 16.68 -16.68
N SER A 180 -7.28 17.89 -16.24
CA SER A 180 -6.31 18.80 -16.88
C SER A 180 -6.85 19.61 -18.08
N LYS A 181 -6.00 20.49 -18.64
CA LYS A 181 -6.34 21.48 -19.68
C LYS A 181 -6.52 20.89 -21.09
N THR A 182 -6.27 19.60 -21.29
CA THR A 182 -6.55 18.89 -22.55
C THR A 182 -8.06 18.66 -22.69
N GLY A 183 -8.74 19.58 -23.36
CA GLY A 183 -10.13 19.40 -23.79
C GLY A 183 -10.21 18.43 -24.97
N GLY A 184 -9.99 17.13 -24.75
CA GLY A 184 -9.87 16.14 -25.83
C GLY A 184 -10.25 14.71 -25.45
N SER A 185 -10.18 13.82 -26.45
CA SER A 185 -10.25 12.37 -26.29
C SER A 185 -8.92 11.81 -25.77
N LEU A 186 -8.88 10.52 -25.39
CA LEU A 186 -7.62 9.88 -24.99
C LEU A 186 -6.60 9.88 -26.12
N LEU A 187 -7.07 9.70 -27.36
CA LEU A 187 -6.19 9.71 -28.54
C LEU A 187 -5.59 11.10 -28.74
N ASP A 188 -6.34 12.18 -28.51
CA ASP A 188 -5.79 13.54 -28.60
C ASP A 188 -4.69 13.75 -27.56
N ALA A 189 -4.94 13.35 -26.30
CA ALA A 189 -3.92 13.40 -25.25
C ALA A 189 -2.69 12.53 -25.59
N LEU A 190 -2.90 11.35 -26.17
CA LEU A 190 -1.80 10.47 -26.60
C LEU A 190 -0.99 11.09 -27.74
N HIS A 191 -1.63 11.76 -28.70
CA HIS A 191 -0.95 12.45 -29.81
C HIS A 191 -0.20 13.69 -29.36
N ASP A 192 -0.74 14.41 -28.38
CA ASP A 192 -0.11 15.63 -27.84
C ASP A 192 1.13 15.30 -27.03
N GLU A 193 1.07 14.26 -26.19
CA GLU A 193 2.14 13.91 -25.24
C GLU A 193 3.10 12.83 -25.77
N GLY A 194 2.66 12.00 -26.72
CA GLY A 194 3.42 10.88 -27.28
C GLY A 194 3.35 9.61 -26.43
N ASP A 195 3.41 9.74 -25.10
CA ASP A 195 3.49 8.61 -24.17
C ASP A 195 2.58 8.80 -22.95
N LEU A 196 1.76 7.79 -22.65
CA LEU A 196 0.82 7.79 -21.53
C LEU A 196 0.86 6.47 -20.76
N ILE A 197 0.58 6.55 -19.47
CA ILE A 197 0.39 5.39 -18.61
C ILE A 197 -1.06 5.25 -18.20
N LEU A 198 -1.63 4.08 -18.48
CA LEU A 198 -2.92 3.65 -18.00
C LEU A 198 -2.71 2.69 -16.82
N LYS A 199 -3.28 2.99 -15.65
CA LYS A 199 -3.18 2.12 -14.46
C LYS A 199 -4.51 2.05 -13.70
N PRO A 200 -4.90 0.91 -13.11
CA PRO A 200 -6.16 0.80 -12.37
C PRO A 200 -6.23 1.78 -11.21
N VAL A 201 -7.40 2.36 -10.96
CA VAL A 201 -7.64 3.34 -9.87
C VAL A 201 -7.26 2.75 -8.51
N THR A 202 -7.59 1.48 -8.30
CA THR A 202 -7.21 0.70 -7.13
C THR A 202 -6.48 -0.56 -7.59
N GLY A 203 -5.47 -0.96 -6.85
CA GLY A 203 -4.63 -2.08 -7.25
C GLY A 203 -3.23 -1.96 -6.69
N THR A 204 -2.51 -3.07 -6.72
CA THR A 204 -1.13 -3.18 -6.21
C THR A 204 -0.32 -4.08 -7.12
N HIS A 205 1.01 -3.97 -7.03
CA HIS A 205 1.98 -4.82 -7.74
C HIS A 205 2.00 -4.63 -9.27
N GLY A 206 1.60 -3.46 -9.79
CA GLY A 206 1.73 -3.14 -11.22
C GLY A 206 0.81 -3.92 -12.17
N ARG A 207 -0.15 -4.70 -11.65
CA ARG A 207 -1.10 -5.44 -12.50
C ARG A 207 -2.08 -4.49 -13.16
N GLY A 208 -2.31 -4.67 -14.46
CA GLY A 208 -3.23 -3.86 -15.25
C GLY A 208 -2.64 -2.52 -15.70
N VAL A 209 -1.33 -2.32 -15.53
CA VAL A 209 -0.63 -1.15 -16.07
C VAL A 209 -0.37 -1.37 -17.56
N PHE A 210 -0.73 -0.39 -18.38
CA PHE A 210 -0.44 -0.35 -19.81
C PHE A 210 0.32 0.94 -20.14
N HIS A 211 1.37 0.80 -20.93
CA HIS A 211 2.04 1.93 -21.59
C HIS A 211 1.44 2.09 -22.98
N LEU A 212 0.88 3.27 -23.24
CA LEU A 212 0.39 3.66 -24.55
C LEU A 212 1.38 4.64 -25.14
N SER A 213 1.84 4.39 -26.36
CA SER A 213 2.68 5.34 -27.07
C SER A 213 2.25 5.54 -28.51
N THR A 214 2.54 6.71 -29.06
CA THR A 214 2.30 6.98 -30.47
C THR A 214 3.42 7.80 -31.08
N ASN A 215 3.74 7.48 -32.33
CA ASN A 215 4.70 8.23 -33.13
C ASN A 215 4.28 8.20 -34.61
N GLN A 216 5.18 8.62 -35.50
CA GLN A 216 4.92 8.63 -36.95
C GLN A 216 4.59 7.24 -37.54
N ASP A 217 5.01 6.16 -36.87
CA ASP A 217 4.80 4.77 -37.30
C ASP A 217 3.48 4.17 -36.79
N GLY A 218 2.73 4.89 -35.93
CA GLY A 218 1.42 4.48 -35.44
C GLY A 218 1.32 4.43 -33.91
N TYR A 219 0.42 3.57 -33.41
CA TYR A 219 0.21 3.38 -31.98
C TYR A 219 0.95 2.13 -31.48
N ARG A 220 1.25 2.09 -30.18
CA ARG A 220 1.81 0.92 -29.49
C ARG A 220 1.13 0.73 -28.14
N ILE A 221 1.01 -0.52 -27.72
CA ILE A 221 0.56 -0.91 -26.40
C ILE A 221 1.65 -1.79 -25.79
N ASN A 222 2.28 -1.34 -24.71
CA ASN A 222 3.46 -1.97 -24.11
C ASN A 222 4.56 -2.23 -25.14
N ASP A 223 4.94 -1.18 -25.88
CA ASP A 223 5.93 -1.17 -26.97
C ASP A 223 5.59 -2.02 -28.22
N GLU A 224 4.54 -2.83 -28.18
CA GLU A 224 4.10 -3.65 -29.31
C GLU A 224 3.23 -2.84 -30.29
N PRO A 225 3.50 -2.90 -31.61
CA PRO A 225 2.69 -2.21 -32.62
C PRO A 225 1.20 -2.53 -32.50
N SER A 226 0.38 -1.48 -32.53
CA SER A 226 -1.07 -1.56 -32.34
C SER A 226 -1.80 -0.59 -33.28
N SER A 227 -3.07 -0.87 -33.54
CA SER A 227 -3.98 -0.01 -34.28
C SER A 227 -4.83 0.86 -33.35
N GLU A 228 -5.38 1.94 -33.89
CA GLU A 228 -6.32 2.80 -33.14
C GLU A 228 -7.52 2.00 -32.58
N ALA A 229 -8.02 1.03 -33.35
CA ALA A 229 -9.12 0.18 -32.93
C ALA A 229 -8.76 -0.69 -31.72
N GLU A 230 -7.52 -1.20 -31.65
CA GLU A 230 -7.03 -1.97 -30.50
C GLU A 230 -6.83 -1.10 -29.26
N VAL A 231 -6.38 0.16 -29.43
CA VAL A 231 -6.33 1.13 -28.32
C VAL A 231 -7.74 1.41 -27.78
N ILE A 232 -8.73 1.60 -28.67
CA ILE A 232 -10.12 1.81 -28.27
C ILE A 232 -10.69 0.55 -27.58
N GLU A 233 -10.40 -0.64 -28.09
CA GLU A 233 -10.83 -1.91 -27.48
C GLU A 233 -10.23 -2.10 -26.07
N LEU A 234 -8.96 -1.71 -25.88
CA LEU A 234 -8.33 -1.71 -24.56
C LEU A 234 -9.09 -0.80 -23.59
N ILE A 235 -9.46 0.40 -24.01
CA ILE A 235 -10.23 1.36 -23.19
C ILE A 235 -11.60 0.79 -22.82
N ASP A 236 -12.31 0.18 -23.77
CA ASP A 236 -13.63 -0.40 -23.55
C ASP A 236 -13.57 -1.60 -22.58
N GLY A 237 -12.49 -2.39 -22.67
CA GLY A 237 -12.27 -3.58 -21.86
C GLY A 237 -11.62 -3.34 -20.49
N THR A 238 -11.01 -2.17 -20.26
CA THR A 238 -10.29 -1.91 -19.01
C THR A 238 -11.23 -1.53 -17.86
N GLU A 239 -10.84 -1.91 -16.65
CA GLU A 239 -11.54 -1.46 -15.45
C GLU A 239 -11.29 0.03 -15.17
N SER A 240 -11.93 0.58 -14.13
CA SER A 240 -11.73 1.99 -13.81
C SER A 240 -10.24 2.29 -13.58
N SER A 241 -9.69 3.16 -14.40
CA SER A 241 -8.25 3.39 -14.50
C SER A 241 -7.93 4.88 -14.62
N VAL A 242 -6.76 5.29 -14.13
CA VAL A 242 -6.23 6.64 -14.33
C VAL A 242 -5.29 6.66 -15.53
N VAL A 243 -5.25 7.80 -16.21
CA VAL A 243 -4.32 8.11 -17.29
C VAL A 243 -3.38 9.20 -16.78
N THR A 244 -2.08 8.90 -16.76
CA THR A 244 -1.03 9.81 -16.28
C THR A 244 0.08 9.91 -17.30
N GLU A 245 0.99 10.86 -17.09
CA GLU A 245 2.23 10.93 -17.85
C GLU A 245 3.04 9.62 -17.74
N TYR A 246 3.81 9.34 -18.77
CA TYR A 246 4.90 8.37 -18.70
C TYR A 246 6.11 9.03 -18.05
N VAL A 247 6.58 8.44 -16.94
CA VAL A 247 7.71 8.98 -16.17
C VAL A 247 8.96 8.19 -16.53
N GLU A 248 9.94 8.87 -17.14
CA GLU A 248 11.22 8.28 -17.51
C GLU A 248 12.18 8.20 -16.31
N ASN A 249 12.94 7.11 -16.23
CA ASN A 249 14.01 7.01 -15.25
C ASN A 249 15.12 8.02 -15.56
N HIS A 250 15.69 8.63 -14.52
CA HIS A 250 16.99 9.28 -14.61
C HIS A 250 18.03 8.27 -15.10
N ALA A 251 18.97 8.73 -15.94
CA ALA A 251 20.05 7.94 -16.53
C ALA A 251 20.80 6.98 -15.57
N TYR A 252 20.95 7.30 -14.27
CA TYR A 252 21.62 6.41 -13.33
C TYR A 252 20.80 5.15 -13.06
N ALA A 253 19.49 5.29 -12.88
CA ALA A 253 18.58 4.18 -12.61
C ALA A 253 18.41 3.34 -13.86
N GLU A 254 18.29 3.99 -15.02
CA GLU A 254 18.26 3.35 -16.33
C GLU A 254 19.50 2.48 -16.59
N SER A 255 20.70 2.97 -16.23
CA SER A 255 21.93 2.17 -16.35
C SER A 255 21.96 0.94 -15.44
N ILE A 256 21.20 0.94 -14.34
CA ILE A 256 21.12 -0.19 -13.41
C ILE A 256 20.10 -1.20 -13.93
N SER A 257 18.89 -0.76 -14.26
CA SER A 257 17.80 -1.60 -14.76
C SER A 257 16.95 -0.85 -15.78
N PRO A 258 17.22 -1.01 -17.10
CA PRO A 258 16.55 -0.24 -18.15
C PRO A 258 15.14 -0.76 -18.48
N THR A 259 14.79 -1.95 -18.00
CA THR A 259 13.53 -2.62 -18.39
C THR A 259 12.36 -2.29 -17.48
N SER A 260 12.57 -1.48 -16.43
CA SER A 260 11.54 -1.18 -15.45
C SER A 260 11.60 0.27 -14.95
N VAL A 261 10.46 0.82 -14.54
CA VAL A 261 10.43 2.05 -13.76
C VAL A 261 11.00 1.75 -12.38
N ASN A 262 12.13 2.35 -12.05
CA ASN A 262 12.87 2.08 -10.82
C ASN A 262 12.50 3.10 -9.75
N THR A 263 11.88 2.63 -8.68
CA THR A 263 11.34 3.50 -7.64
C THR A 263 12.13 3.41 -6.34
N ILE A 264 12.34 4.57 -5.74
CA ILE A 264 12.78 4.73 -4.37
C ILE A 264 11.53 4.75 -3.50
N ARG A 265 11.42 3.83 -2.54
CA ARG A 265 10.42 3.96 -1.49
C ARG A 265 11.02 4.65 -0.27
N ILE A 266 10.61 5.89 -0.04
CA ILE A 266 10.96 6.64 1.17
C ILE A 266 9.82 6.52 2.17
N LEU A 267 10.13 5.99 3.35
CA LEU A 267 9.19 5.90 4.45
C LEU A 267 9.24 7.18 5.28
N THR A 268 8.11 7.86 5.41
CA THR A 268 7.98 9.05 6.26
C THR A 268 7.19 8.74 7.52
N MET A 269 7.57 9.38 8.62
CA MET A 269 6.88 9.31 9.90
C MET A 269 6.77 10.70 10.51
N ARG A 270 5.67 10.95 11.24
CA ARG A 270 5.50 12.19 11.99
C ARG A 270 6.22 12.07 13.34
N ASN A 271 7.16 12.96 13.60
CA ASN A 271 7.79 13.06 14.90
C ASN A 271 6.75 13.55 15.93
N PRO A 272 6.51 12.81 17.02
CA PRO A 272 5.50 13.18 18.01
C PRO A 272 5.88 14.41 18.86
N ASP A 273 7.18 14.67 19.03
CA ASP A 273 7.69 15.75 19.86
C ASP A 273 7.68 17.10 19.13
N THR A 274 8.09 17.11 17.86
CA THR A 274 8.12 18.34 17.04
C THR A 274 6.86 18.53 16.20
N GLY A 275 6.18 17.44 15.85
CA GLY A 275 5.04 17.44 14.94
C GLY A 275 5.40 17.50 13.46
N GLU A 276 6.69 17.55 13.12
CA GLU A 276 7.24 17.57 11.75
C GLU A 276 7.43 16.16 11.21
N PHE A 277 7.38 16.00 9.89
CA PHE A 277 7.72 14.73 9.24
C PHE A 277 9.23 14.54 9.06
N PHE A 278 9.67 13.28 9.11
CA PHE A 278 11.04 12.88 8.78
C PHE A 278 11.04 11.59 7.96
N ALA A 279 12.10 11.39 7.17
CA ALA A 279 12.35 10.12 6.48
C ALA A 279 12.94 9.12 7.49
N ALA A 280 12.20 8.04 7.76
CA ALA A 280 12.58 7.00 8.71
C ALA A 280 13.47 5.92 8.07
N SER A 281 13.26 5.64 6.79
CA SER A 281 14.06 4.68 6.02
C SER A 281 13.85 4.89 4.53
N ALA A 282 14.76 4.38 3.72
CA ALA A 282 14.62 4.36 2.28
C ALA A 282 15.16 3.05 1.68
N VAL A 283 14.49 2.58 0.63
CA VAL A 283 14.93 1.43 -0.15
C VAL A 283 14.65 1.69 -1.62
N HIS A 284 15.65 1.48 -2.46
CA HIS A 284 15.47 1.52 -3.90
C HIS A 284 15.18 0.13 -4.41
N ARG A 285 14.18 0.02 -5.28
CA ARG A 285 13.83 -1.21 -5.95
C ARG A 285 14.27 -1.15 -7.40
N PHE A 286 14.73 -2.29 -7.91
CA PHE A 286 15.14 -2.44 -9.30
C PHE A 286 14.48 -3.69 -9.87
N GLY A 287 13.91 -3.56 -11.06
CA GLY A 287 13.38 -4.70 -11.81
C GLY A 287 14.48 -5.50 -12.50
N ASN A 288 14.05 -6.51 -13.25
CA ASN A 288 14.85 -7.29 -14.17
C ASN A 288 13.97 -7.81 -15.32
N ASP A 289 14.55 -8.50 -16.29
CA ASP A 289 13.82 -9.04 -17.45
C ASP A 289 12.60 -9.91 -17.05
N SER A 290 12.65 -10.56 -15.88
CA SER A 290 11.55 -11.40 -15.38
C SER A 290 10.45 -10.64 -14.64
N THR A 291 10.71 -9.41 -14.16
CA THR A 291 9.69 -8.57 -13.52
C THR A 291 8.90 -7.71 -14.51
N GLY A 292 9.37 -7.59 -15.75
CA GLY A 292 8.78 -6.70 -16.76
C GLY A 292 8.90 -5.21 -16.35
N PRO A 293 7.95 -4.34 -16.72
CA PRO A 293 8.07 -2.88 -16.58
C PRO A 293 8.04 -2.37 -15.12
N VAL A 294 7.95 -3.27 -14.14
CA VAL A 294 7.78 -2.93 -12.71
C VAL A 294 8.89 -3.52 -11.86
N ASP A 295 9.37 -2.72 -10.91
CA ASP A 295 10.51 -3.06 -10.03
C ASP A 295 10.14 -3.95 -8.82
N ASN A 296 9.04 -4.70 -8.91
CA ASN A 296 8.46 -5.33 -7.74
C ASN A 296 9.26 -6.55 -7.25
N TRP A 297 9.76 -6.47 -6.03
CA TRP A 297 10.43 -7.57 -5.32
C TRP A 297 9.67 -8.89 -5.37
N SER A 298 8.34 -8.88 -5.22
CA SER A 298 7.58 -10.14 -5.20
C SER A 298 7.56 -10.87 -6.55
N GLY A 299 7.96 -10.18 -7.63
CA GLY A 299 8.17 -10.74 -8.95
C GLY A 299 9.59 -11.25 -9.21
N GLY A 300 10.49 -11.17 -8.22
CA GLY A 300 11.91 -11.52 -8.38
C GLY A 300 12.84 -10.31 -8.56
N GLY A 301 12.33 -9.10 -8.35
CA GLY A 301 13.13 -7.86 -8.40
C GLY A 301 14.14 -7.76 -7.26
N PHE A 302 14.99 -6.74 -7.34
CA PHE A 302 16.05 -6.45 -6.39
C PHE A 302 15.70 -5.26 -5.49
N ALA A 303 16.32 -5.20 -4.32
CA ALA A 303 16.19 -4.06 -3.42
C ALA A 303 17.54 -3.68 -2.80
N ALA A 304 17.90 -2.40 -2.87
CA ALA A 304 19.08 -1.85 -2.21
C ALA A 304 18.63 -0.90 -1.09
N PRO A 305 19.04 -1.13 0.17
CA PRO A 305 18.80 -0.14 1.22
C PRO A 305 19.56 1.13 0.90
N VAL A 306 18.98 2.27 1.26
CA VAL A 306 19.55 3.60 1.01
C VAL A 306 19.77 4.27 2.35
N ASP A 307 20.99 4.73 2.61
CA ASP A 307 21.28 5.57 3.76
C ASP A 307 20.51 6.89 3.61
N VAL A 308 19.63 7.18 4.58
CA VAL A 308 18.72 8.34 4.51
C VAL A 308 19.47 9.67 4.58
N GLU A 309 20.60 9.71 5.27
CA GLU A 309 21.40 10.93 5.45
C GLU A 309 22.28 11.20 4.24
N THR A 310 22.78 10.15 3.58
CA THR A 310 23.80 10.30 2.54
C THR A 310 23.34 9.96 1.13
N GLY A 311 22.20 9.29 0.97
CA GLY A 311 21.70 8.77 -0.31
C GLY A 311 22.56 7.65 -0.88
N GLU A 312 23.35 6.98 -0.04
CA GLU A 312 24.30 5.94 -0.46
C GLU A 312 23.63 4.56 -0.44
N PHE A 313 23.85 3.79 -1.49
CA PHE A 313 23.34 2.43 -1.58
C PHE A 313 24.14 1.46 -0.73
N GLY A 314 23.43 0.61 0.01
CA GLY A 314 23.97 -0.66 0.46
C GLY A 314 24.03 -1.71 -0.65
N ASP A 315 24.34 -2.95 -0.29
CA ASP A 315 24.35 -4.05 -1.24
C ASP A 315 22.94 -4.31 -1.82
N LEU A 316 22.89 -4.76 -3.07
CA LEU A 316 21.67 -5.18 -3.73
C LEU A 316 21.24 -6.54 -3.17
N HIS A 317 20.05 -6.62 -2.59
CA HIS A 317 19.50 -7.84 -2.04
C HIS A 317 18.61 -8.53 -3.07
N THR A 318 18.61 -9.86 -3.08
CA THR A 318 17.60 -10.70 -3.73
C THR A 318 17.45 -12.01 -2.97
N TYR A 319 16.35 -12.72 -3.19
CA TYR A 319 16.14 -14.06 -2.62
C TYR A 319 15.74 -15.04 -3.72
N SER A 320 16.43 -16.18 -3.76
CA SER A 320 16.02 -17.33 -4.57
C SER A 320 15.93 -18.58 -3.70
N SER A 321 15.05 -19.52 -4.05
CA SER A 321 14.86 -20.75 -3.27
C SER A 321 16.07 -21.69 -3.29
N ASP A 322 16.90 -21.60 -4.33
CA ASP A 322 18.12 -22.38 -4.53
C ASP A 322 19.37 -21.70 -3.95
N GLY A 323 19.44 -20.36 -4.02
CA GLY A 323 20.61 -19.56 -3.61
C GLY A 323 20.46 -18.87 -2.25
N GLY A 324 19.26 -18.88 -1.66
CA GLY A 324 18.97 -18.16 -0.41
C GLY A 324 18.98 -16.64 -0.59
N LEU A 325 19.23 -15.93 0.52
CA LEU A 325 19.45 -14.48 0.49
C LEU A 325 20.81 -14.19 -0.14
N GLN A 326 20.82 -13.39 -1.20
CA GLN A 326 22.03 -12.95 -1.88
C GLN A 326 22.22 -11.45 -1.68
N ARG A 327 23.48 -11.05 -1.48
CA ARG A 327 23.91 -9.65 -1.44
C ARG A 327 24.90 -9.44 -2.58
N LEU A 328 24.53 -8.59 -3.53
CA LEU A 328 25.26 -8.35 -4.76
C LEU A 328 25.75 -6.90 -4.77
N LYS A 329 26.96 -6.68 -5.26
CA LYS A 329 27.50 -5.32 -5.43
C LYS A 329 27.10 -4.67 -6.75
N CYS A 330 26.75 -5.50 -7.72
CA CYS A 330 26.35 -5.10 -9.06
C CYS A 330 25.01 -5.75 -9.42
N HIS A 331 24.24 -5.08 -10.28
CA HIS A 331 23.07 -5.66 -10.90
C HIS A 331 23.50 -6.83 -11.83
N PRO A 332 22.89 -8.02 -11.71
CA PRO A 332 23.43 -9.22 -12.38
C PRO A 332 23.28 -9.20 -13.90
N GLU A 333 22.30 -8.47 -14.45
CA GLU A 333 22.04 -8.42 -15.89
C GLU A 333 22.89 -7.34 -16.59
N THR A 334 22.95 -6.14 -16.01
CA THR A 334 23.65 -4.98 -16.60
C THR A 334 25.12 -4.92 -16.17
N GLY A 335 25.49 -5.57 -15.07
CA GLY A 335 26.83 -5.49 -14.48
C GLY A 335 27.11 -4.16 -13.77
N THR A 336 26.16 -3.22 -13.79
CA THR A 336 26.29 -1.89 -13.18
C THR A 336 26.43 -2.01 -11.67
N ARG A 337 27.42 -1.31 -11.10
CA ARG A 337 27.65 -1.29 -9.67
C ARG A 337 26.57 -0.46 -8.97
N VAL A 338 26.02 -1.01 -7.88
CA VAL A 338 25.03 -0.35 -7.01
C VAL A 338 25.67 -0.03 -5.66
N SER A 339 26.32 -1.02 -5.04
CA SER A 339 26.87 -0.90 -3.68
C SER A 339 27.94 0.20 -3.55
N GLY A 340 27.68 1.15 -2.64
CA GLY A 340 28.51 2.31 -2.34
C GLY A 340 28.35 3.49 -3.30
N GLU A 341 27.52 3.37 -4.33
CA GLU A 341 27.18 4.50 -5.20
C GLU A 341 26.14 5.40 -4.50
N ARG A 342 26.06 6.65 -4.93
CA ARG A 342 25.10 7.63 -4.40
C ARG A 342 24.04 7.99 -5.42
N ILE A 343 22.81 8.11 -4.92
CA ILE A 343 21.67 8.57 -5.71
C ILE A 343 21.86 10.05 -6.07
N PRO A 344 21.91 10.41 -7.36
CA PRO A 344 21.91 11.81 -7.79
C PRO A 344 20.66 12.53 -7.28
N GLY A 345 20.81 13.76 -6.78
CA GLY A 345 19.66 14.55 -6.32
C GLY A 345 18.93 13.98 -5.10
N TRP A 346 19.59 13.14 -4.29
CA TRP A 346 18.98 12.49 -3.12
C TRP A 346 18.21 13.44 -2.20
N GLU A 347 18.79 14.61 -1.88
CA GLU A 347 18.14 15.59 -1.00
C GLU A 347 16.81 16.07 -1.57
N SER A 348 16.72 16.29 -2.89
CA SER A 348 15.47 16.69 -3.54
C SER A 348 14.42 15.57 -3.47
N ALA A 349 14.81 14.30 -3.64
CA ALA A 349 13.88 13.18 -3.44
C ALA A 349 13.35 13.10 -2.00
N LYS A 350 14.22 13.33 -1.02
CA LYS A 350 13.86 13.37 0.40
C LYS A 350 12.92 14.54 0.69
N GLU A 351 13.22 15.73 0.19
CA GLU A 351 12.38 16.92 0.33
C GLU A 351 10.99 16.69 -0.29
N ALA A 352 10.90 16.12 -1.48
CA ALA A 352 9.63 15.76 -2.12
C ALA A 352 8.81 14.78 -1.26
N ALA A 353 9.44 13.77 -0.67
CA ALA A 353 8.76 12.84 0.24
C ALA A 353 8.20 13.55 1.49
N ILE A 354 8.95 14.50 2.06
CA ILE A 354 8.52 15.27 3.24
C ILE A 354 7.39 16.23 2.88
N GLU A 355 7.48 16.93 1.75
CA GLU A 355 6.43 17.81 1.27
C GLU A 355 5.11 17.05 1.05
N MET A 356 5.18 15.88 0.41
CA MET A 356 4.03 14.99 0.26
C MET A 356 3.46 14.54 1.61
N ALA A 357 4.32 14.22 2.58
CA ALA A 357 3.88 13.86 3.93
C ALA A 357 3.20 15.01 4.67
N GLU A 358 3.70 16.24 4.56
CA GLU A 358 3.09 17.44 5.14
C GLU A 358 1.75 17.78 4.49
N HIS A 359 1.64 17.63 3.15
CA HIS A 359 0.38 17.84 2.44
C HIS A 359 -0.68 16.80 2.86
N HIS A 360 -0.27 15.53 2.98
CA HIS A 360 -1.12 14.41 3.37
C HIS A 360 -1.07 14.09 4.88
N ARG A 361 -0.89 15.11 5.72
CA ARG A 361 -0.63 14.97 7.17
C ARG A 361 -1.66 14.18 7.99
N GLU A 362 -2.84 13.96 7.45
CA GLU A 362 -3.90 13.14 8.06
C GLU A 362 -3.49 11.67 8.21
N ASN A 363 -2.45 11.23 7.50
CA ASN A 363 -1.73 9.99 7.76
C ASN A 363 -0.34 10.31 8.32
N PRO A 364 -0.04 9.92 9.58
CA PRO A 364 1.23 10.24 10.22
C PRO A 364 2.39 9.33 9.78
N TYR A 365 2.14 8.44 8.82
CA TYR A 365 3.06 7.43 8.34
C TYR A 365 2.65 7.02 6.93
N VAL A 366 3.56 7.20 5.95
CA VAL A 366 3.33 6.88 4.54
C VAL A 366 4.64 6.44 3.88
N GLY A 367 4.57 5.41 3.04
CA GLY A 367 5.66 5.04 2.13
C GLY A 367 5.43 5.63 0.74
N TRP A 368 6.28 6.58 0.36
CA TRP A 368 6.20 7.28 -0.92
C TRP A 368 7.06 6.58 -1.96
N ASP A 369 6.47 6.23 -3.10
CA ASP A 369 7.17 5.67 -4.24
C ASP A 369 7.54 6.81 -5.18
N ILE A 370 8.85 7.01 -5.34
CA ILE A 370 9.43 8.14 -6.05
C ILE A 370 10.27 7.60 -7.21
N VAL A 371 10.03 8.13 -8.39
CA VAL A 371 10.91 7.98 -9.56
C VAL A 371 11.75 9.24 -9.63
N LEU A 372 13.06 9.08 -9.79
CA LEU A 372 13.93 10.21 -10.12
C LEU A 372 14.00 10.33 -11.64
N THR A 373 13.76 11.53 -12.15
CA THR A 373 13.94 11.90 -13.56
C THR A 373 15.10 12.91 -13.68
N ASP A 374 15.49 13.26 -14.90
CA ASP A 374 16.50 14.30 -15.13
C ASP A 374 16.00 15.71 -14.73
N ASP A 375 14.67 15.91 -14.67
CA ASP A 375 14.04 17.18 -14.28
C ASP A 375 13.71 17.27 -12.78
N GLY A 376 13.73 16.13 -12.06
CA GLY A 376 13.52 16.09 -10.61
C GLY A 376 12.80 14.83 -10.13
N PRO A 377 12.47 14.75 -8.83
CA PRO A 377 11.68 13.66 -8.29
C PRO A 377 10.21 13.76 -8.69
N VAL A 378 9.63 12.61 -9.03
CA VAL A 378 8.20 12.43 -9.31
C VAL A 378 7.64 11.34 -8.39
N VAL A 379 6.68 11.70 -7.55
CA VAL A 379 6.01 10.85 -6.58
C VAL A 379 4.80 10.21 -7.24
N ILE A 380 4.90 8.91 -7.51
CA ILE A 380 3.92 8.17 -8.31
C ILE A 380 2.84 7.47 -7.47
N GLU A 381 3.11 7.20 -6.19
CA GLU A 381 2.18 6.51 -5.28
C GLU A 381 2.49 6.78 -3.80
N GLY A 382 1.43 7.00 -2.99
CA GLY A 382 1.50 7.06 -1.53
C GLY A 382 0.89 5.81 -0.89
N ASN A 383 1.70 5.03 -0.17
CA ASN A 383 1.24 3.81 0.50
C ASN A 383 0.96 4.10 1.98
N CYS A 384 -0.29 3.95 2.42
CA CYS A 384 -0.67 4.22 3.82
C CYS A 384 -0.22 3.14 4.81
N ALA A 385 -0.07 1.90 4.34
CA ALA A 385 0.35 0.77 5.15
C ALA A 385 1.39 -0.10 4.40
N PRO A 386 2.56 0.46 4.02
CA PRO A 386 3.54 -0.27 3.24
C PRO A 386 4.08 -1.44 4.06
N GLY A 387 4.44 -2.52 3.34
CA GLY A 387 5.20 -3.61 3.94
C GLY A 387 6.59 -3.11 4.35
N LEU A 388 6.90 -3.18 5.64
CA LEU A 388 8.16 -2.65 6.19
C LEU A 388 9.34 -3.61 6.13
N SER A 389 9.19 -4.78 5.51
CA SER A 389 10.27 -5.75 5.44
C SER A 389 11.46 -5.25 4.60
N LEU A 390 11.19 -4.60 3.47
CA LEU A 390 12.25 -4.06 2.60
C LEU A 390 12.86 -2.77 3.18
N GLN A 391 12.07 -2.02 3.93
CA GLN A 391 12.49 -0.79 4.62
C GLN A 391 13.48 -1.05 5.76
N GLN A 392 13.61 -2.30 6.17
CA GLN A 392 14.50 -2.73 7.25
C GLN A 392 15.71 -3.50 6.72
N LEU A 393 15.96 -3.46 5.41
CA LEU A 393 17.20 -3.98 4.85
C LEU A 393 18.36 -3.10 5.32
N GLY A 394 19.48 -3.70 5.69
CA GLY A 394 20.66 -2.99 6.18
C GLY A 394 20.58 -2.58 7.64
N CYS A 395 19.51 -1.89 8.06
CA CYS A 395 19.32 -1.43 9.45
C CYS A 395 17.89 -1.66 9.95
N GLY A 396 17.75 -1.91 11.25
CA GLY A 396 16.46 -2.08 11.89
C GLY A 396 15.78 -0.73 12.19
N LEU A 397 14.47 -0.63 11.92
CA LEU A 397 13.72 0.62 12.15
C LEU A 397 13.68 1.05 13.63
N LEU A 398 13.86 0.13 14.58
CA LEU A 398 13.84 0.44 16.02
C LEU A 398 15.20 0.94 16.53
N GLU A 399 16.22 1.04 15.66
CA GLU A 399 17.48 1.73 16.00
C GLU A 399 17.33 3.26 16.00
N ASP A 400 16.33 3.79 15.28
CA ASP A 400 16.02 5.21 15.27
C ASP A 400 15.08 5.57 16.43
N GLU A 401 15.60 6.34 17.39
CA GLU A 401 14.83 6.81 18.55
C GLU A 401 13.56 7.58 18.17
N ARG A 402 13.54 8.25 17.01
CA ARG A 402 12.36 8.98 16.51
C ARG A 402 11.25 8.00 16.11
N VAL A 403 11.61 6.87 15.51
CA VAL A 403 10.67 5.80 15.16
C VAL A 403 10.13 5.14 16.43
N VAL A 404 10.99 4.87 17.41
CA VAL A 404 10.59 4.34 18.72
C VAL A 404 9.64 5.31 19.43
N ALA A 405 9.95 6.61 19.43
CA ALA A 405 9.09 7.66 19.99
C ALA A 405 7.72 7.69 19.30
N PHE A 406 7.69 7.66 17.96
CA PHE A 406 6.45 7.58 17.19
C PHE A 406 5.61 6.36 17.60
N LEU A 407 6.20 5.18 17.63
CA LEU A 407 5.50 3.94 18.01
C LEU A 407 4.98 3.97 19.46
N ASN A 408 5.74 4.56 20.39
CA ASN A 408 5.33 4.73 21.78
C ASN A 408 4.09 5.63 21.94
N THR A 409 3.85 6.58 21.03
CA THR A 409 2.60 7.36 21.05
C THR A 409 1.37 6.55 20.68
N LEU A 410 1.55 5.49 19.88
CA LEU A 410 0.48 4.60 19.44
C LEU A 410 0.18 3.53 20.49
N ALA A 411 1.20 3.07 21.21
CA ALA A 411 1.08 2.09 22.29
C ALA A 411 2.12 2.34 23.40
N PRO A 412 1.77 3.14 24.43
CA PRO A 412 2.67 3.45 25.53
C PRO A 412 3.11 2.18 26.28
N HIS A 413 4.42 2.04 26.53
CA HIS A 413 5.07 0.98 27.34
C HIS A 413 5.35 -0.39 26.68
N ASP A 414 5.08 -0.56 25.37
CA ASP A 414 5.29 -1.86 24.70
C ASP A 414 6.50 -1.91 23.73
N VAL A 415 7.17 -0.80 23.46
CA VAL A 415 8.21 -0.69 22.41
C VAL A 415 9.61 -0.41 22.98
N SER A 416 9.71 -0.06 24.27
CA SER A 416 10.97 0.17 25.00
C SER A 416 11.56 -1.08 25.63
#